data_AF-A0A0D1Z2E0-F1
#
_entry.id   AF-A0A0D1Z2E0-F1
#
_cell.length_a   1.000
_cell.length_b   1.000
_cell.length_c   1.000
_cell.angle_alpha   90.00
_cell.angle_beta   90.00
_cell.angle_gamma   90.00
#
_symmetry.space_group_name_H-M   'P 1'
#
loop_
_entity.id
_entity.type
_entity.pdbx_description
1 polymer ?
#
loop_
_entity_poly.entity_id
_entity_poly.type
_entity_poly.pdbx_seq_one_letter_code
_entity_poly.pdbx_strand_id
1 'polypeptide(L)'
;MKSERSTPPPRQNWEALRNDIEKWYVTEDMPVKYVRQQLSRRNFHVSERQIKSKLEKWKLQCKRTPHAHYMAMMAVVDDYNSQGTEIEFFVLKGLREVVYTKQKIKKECRC
;
A
#
# COMPACT_ATOMS: atom_id res chain seq x y z
N MET A 1 11.70 -4.06 37.70
CA MET A 1 10.77 -3.84 36.56
C MET A 1 10.96 -4.98 35.57
N LYS A 2 10.01 -5.90 35.44
CA LYS A 2 10.10 -7.02 34.50
C LYS A 2 9.40 -6.62 33.20
N SER A 3 10.15 -6.59 32.10
CA SER A 3 9.61 -6.40 30.75
C SER A 3 8.59 -7.51 30.46
N GLU A 4 7.32 -7.11 30.32
CA GLU A 4 6.27 -7.95 29.74
C GLU A 4 6.64 -8.26 28.29
N ARG A 5 7.23 -9.45 28.08
CA ARG A 5 7.40 -9.99 26.74
C ARG A 5 6.00 -10.35 26.24
N SER A 6 5.45 -9.54 25.37
CA SER A 6 4.17 -9.79 24.72
C SER A 6 4.22 -11.15 24.04
N THR A 7 3.49 -12.13 24.57
CA THR A 7 3.35 -13.45 23.97
C THR A 7 2.85 -13.27 22.53
N PRO A 8 3.52 -13.84 21.51
CA PRO A 8 3.05 -13.73 20.14
C PRO A 8 1.62 -14.26 20.07
N PRO A 9 0.65 -13.50 19.53
CA PRO A 9 -0.70 -14.00 19.41
C PRO A 9 -0.69 -15.30 18.58
N PRO A 10 -1.52 -16.29 18.93
CA PRO A 10 -1.60 -17.56 18.21
C PRO A 10 -1.75 -17.35 16.70
N ARG A 11 -1.09 -18.19 15.88
CA ARG A 11 -1.13 -18.07 14.40
C ARG A 11 -2.56 -18.01 13.85
N GLN A 12 -3.50 -18.69 14.50
CA GLN A 12 -4.93 -18.74 14.16
C GLN A 12 -5.61 -17.35 14.14
N ASN A 13 -5.07 -16.35 14.85
CA ASN A 13 -5.69 -15.03 14.92
C ASN A 13 -5.31 -14.11 13.74
N TRP A 14 -4.19 -14.37 13.06
CA TRP A 14 -3.78 -13.53 11.92
C TRP A 14 -4.64 -13.77 10.67
N GLU A 15 -5.01 -15.02 10.42
CA GLU A 15 -5.83 -15.37 9.25
C GLU A 15 -7.27 -14.88 9.42
N ALA A 16 -7.81 -14.97 10.64
CA ALA A 16 -9.12 -14.39 10.97
C ALA A 16 -9.17 -12.87 10.75
N LEU A 17 -8.04 -12.17 10.95
CA LEU A 17 -7.94 -10.72 10.77
C LEU A 17 -7.40 -10.32 9.40
N ARG A 18 -7.09 -11.27 8.51
CA ARG A 18 -6.45 -10.99 7.21
C ARG A 18 -7.31 -10.05 6.37
N ASN A 19 -8.59 -10.36 6.21
CA ASN A 19 -9.50 -9.58 5.36
C ASN A 19 -9.65 -8.14 5.86
N ASP A 20 -9.71 -7.94 7.18
CA ASP A 20 -9.78 -6.59 7.77
C ASP A 20 -8.48 -5.82 7.59
N ILE A 21 -7.33 -6.48 7.81
CA ILE A 21 -6.01 -5.87 7.59
C ILE A 21 -5.84 -5.51 6.12
N GLU A 22 -6.24 -6.38 5.21
CA GLU A 22 -6.23 -6.14 3.77
C GLU A 22 -7.14 -4.97 3.40
N LYS A 23 -8.37 -4.94 3.93
CA LYS A 23 -9.28 -3.81 3.72
C LYS A 23 -8.67 -2.50 4.18
N TRP A 24 -8.16 -2.41 5.41
CA TRP A 24 -7.57 -1.16 5.91
C TRP A 24 -6.30 -0.79 5.17
N TYR A 25 -5.40 -1.74 4.95
CA TYR A 25 -4.08 -1.46 4.39
C TYR A 25 -4.15 -1.25 2.89
N VAL A 26 -4.81 -2.14 2.14
CA VAL A 26 -4.81 -2.15 0.67
C VAL A 26 -5.97 -1.35 0.12
N THR A 27 -7.19 -1.63 0.58
CA THR A 27 -8.38 -0.97 0.01
C THR A 27 -8.51 0.47 0.48
N GLU A 28 -8.40 0.73 1.78
CA GLU A 28 -8.56 2.08 2.37
C GLU A 28 -7.26 2.90 2.38
N ASP A 29 -6.16 2.32 1.90
CA ASP A 29 -4.82 2.91 1.88
C ASP A 29 -4.33 3.46 3.24
N MET A 30 -4.79 2.88 4.35
CA MET A 30 -4.43 3.36 5.67
C MET A 30 -2.96 3.02 6.03
N PRO A 31 -2.28 3.89 6.82
CA PRO A 31 -0.91 3.63 7.23
C PRO A 31 -0.83 2.45 8.21
N VAL A 32 0.33 1.79 8.28
CA VAL A 32 0.55 0.65 9.21
C VAL A 32 0.27 1.02 10.67
N LYS A 33 0.55 2.27 11.05
CA LYS A 33 0.22 2.81 12.38
C LYS A 33 -1.28 2.77 12.68
N TYR A 34 -2.13 3.04 11.69
CA TYR A 34 -3.58 2.94 11.81
C TYR A 34 -4.03 1.48 11.96
N VAL A 35 -3.52 0.59 11.10
CA VAL A 35 -3.80 -0.86 11.19
C VAL A 35 -3.43 -1.38 12.58
N ARG A 36 -2.27 -0.99 13.11
CA ARG A 36 -1.84 -1.33 14.48
C ARG A 36 -2.82 -0.84 15.54
N GLN A 37 -3.32 0.39 15.41
CA GLN A 37 -4.31 0.96 16.34
C GLN A 37 -5.61 0.17 16.32
N GLN A 38 -6.11 -0.21 15.13
CA GLN A 38 -7.34 -1.01 15.01
C GLN A 38 -7.16 -2.41 15.59
N LEU A 39 -6.00 -3.04 15.36
CA LEU A 39 -5.67 -4.33 15.96
C LEU A 39 -5.61 -4.24 17.49
N SER A 40 -4.97 -3.21 18.05
CA SER A 40 -4.94 -2.99 19.50
C SER A 40 -6.34 -2.80 20.11
N ARG A 41 -7.27 -2.14 19.41
CA ARG A 41 -8.68 -2.01 19.86
C ARG A 41 -9.42 -3.34 19.94
N ARG A 42 -8.92 -4.36 19.24
CA ARG A 42 -9.44 -5.74 19.27
C ARG A 42 -8.61 -6.65 20.19
N ASN A 43 -7.89 -6.08 21.15
CA ASN A 43 -6.96 -6.78 22.05
C ASN A 43 -5.85 -7.55 21.31
N PHE A 44 -5.54 -7.15 20.07
CA PHE A 44 -4.49 -7.76 19.26
C PHE A 44 -3.25 -6.87 19.22
N HIS A 45 -2.39 -7.03 20.23
CA HIS A 45 -1.20 -6.20 20.40
C HIS A 45 -0.04 -6.74 19.56
N VAL A 46 0.31 -5.99 18.50
CA VAL A 46 1.39 -6.34 17.58
C VAL A 46 2.23 -5.12 17.21
N SER A 47 3.49 -5.37 16.90
CA SER A 47 4.40 -4.34 16.37
C SER A 47 4.15 -4.06 14.88
N GLU A 48 4.53 -2.87 14.43
CA GLU A 48 4.48 -2.54 12.99
C GLU A 48 5.35 -3.49 12.15
N ARG A 49 6.45 -4.00 12.70
CA ARG A 49 7.32 -4.98 12.04
C ARG A 49 6.59 -6.29 11.78
N GLN A 50 5.82 -6.79 12.75
CA GLN A 50 5.00 -8.00 12.59
C GLN A 50 3.92 -7.81 11.54
N ILE A 51 3.25 -6.65 11.53
CA ILE A 51 2.25 -6.32 10.50
C ILE A 51 2.90 -6.31 9.11
N LYS A 52 4.03 -5.60 8.94
CA LYS A 52 4.76 -5.55 7.66
C LYS A 52 5.18 -6.93 7.16
N SER A 53 5.72 -7.78 8.05
CA SER A 53 6.08 -9.16 7.72
C SER A 53 4.87 -9.99 7.27
N LYS A 54 3.69 -9.77 7.85
CA LYS A 54 2.45 -10.44 7.42
C LYS A 54 1.95 -9.94 6.08
N LEU A 55 1.98 -8.63 5.86
CA LEU A 55 1.63 -8.03 4.57
C LEU A 55 2.54 -8.55 3.45
N GLU A 56 3.84 -8.68 3.70
CA GLU A 56 4.78 -9.32 2.79
C GLU A 56 4.43 -10.78 2.51
N LYS A 57 4.19 -11.57 3.57
CA LYS A 57 3.80 -12.98 3.42
C LYS A 57 2.49 -13.15 2.64
N TRP A 58 1.56 -12.22 2.78
CA TRP A 58 0.29 -12.21 2.05
C TRP A 58 0.40 -11.55 0.66
N LYS A 59 1.59 -11.10 0.26
CA LYS A 59 1.85 -10.39 -1.00
C LYS A 59 0.99 -9.12 -1.16
N LEU A 60 0.65 -8.46 -0.05
CA LEU A 60 -0.13 -7.22 0.00
C LEU A 60 0.75 -5.95 -0.04
N GLN A 61 1.94 -6.02 -0.66
CA GLN A 61 2.92 -4.92 -0.70
C GLN A 61 2.59 -3.82 -1.74
N CYS A 62 1.42 -3.87 -2.38
CA CYS A 62 1.05 -3.11 -3.57
C CYS A 62 0.84 -1.59 -3.41
N LYS A 63 1.58 -0.92 -2.51
CA LYS A 63 1.42 0.52 -2.25
C LYS A 63 2.29 1.43 -3.11
N ARG A 64 3.41 0.94 -3.65
CA ARG A 64 4.37 1.81 -4.35
C ARG A 64 4.67 1.31 -5.75
N THR A 65 4.22 2.08 -6.72
CA THR A 65 4.77 2.06 -8.06
C THR A 65 6.21 2.58 -7.99
N PRO A 66 7.21 1.86 -8.53
CA PRO A 66 8.59 2.34 -8.57
C PRO A 66 8.70 3.68 -9.31
N HIS A 67 9.58 4.56 -8.83
CA HIS A 67 9.80 5.87 -9.45
C HIS A 67 10.18 5.77 -10.95
N ALA A 68 10.97 4.76 -11.32
CA ALA A 68 11.32 4.49 -12.71
C ALA A 68 10.08 4.26 -13.62
N HIS A 69 8.99 3.71 -13.08
CA HIS A 69 7.77 3.52 -13.86
C HIS A 69 7.05 4.85 -14.11
N TYR A 70 7.07 5.78 -13.14
CA TYR A 70 6.52 7.13 -13.36
C TYR A 70 7.32 7.88 -14.42
N MET A 71 8.65 7.73 -14.45
CA MET A 71 9.49 8.29 -15.50
C MET A 71 9.17 7.69 -16.88
N ALA A 72 8.97 6.38 -16.96
CA ALA A 72 8.55 5.72 -18.20
C ALA A 72 7.16 6.20 -18.65
N MET A 73 6.19 6.30 -17.74
CA MET A 73 4.86 6.87 -18.04
C MET A 73 4.98 8.30 -18.56
N MET A 74 5.83 9.13 -17.95
CA MET A 74 6.04 10.51 -18.39
C MET A 74 6.58 10.58 -19.82
N ALA A 75 7.56 9.73 -20.16
CA ALA A 75 8.12 9.68 -21.52
C ALA A 75 7.04 9.33 -22.57
N VAL A 76 6.20 8.33 -22.27
CA VAL A 76 5.09 7.94 -23.17
C VAL A 76 4.04 9.05 -23.26
N VAL A 77 3.67 9.68 -22.14
CA VAL A 77 2.73 10.82 -22.15
C VAL A 77 3.27 11.98 -22.98
N ASP A 78 4.56 12.29 -22.88
CA ASP A 78 5.15 13.39 -23.63
C ASP A 78 5.21 13.10 -25.13
N ASP A 79 5.52 11.86 -25.54
CA ASP A 79 5.48 11.43 -26.93
C ASP A 79 4.08 11.58 -27.55
N TYR A 80 3.05 11.03 -26.90
CA TYR A 80 1.67 11.12 -27.40
C TYR A 80 1.16 12.57 -27.45
N ASN A 81 1.48 13.38 -26.43
CA ASN A 81 1.09 14.80 -26.43
C ASN A 81 1.77 15.58 -27.56
N SER A 82 3.00 15.22 -27.94
CA SER A 82 3.68 15.86 -29.07
C SER A 82 2.96 15.61 -30.40
N GLN A 83 2.19 14.52 -30.46
CA GLN A 83 1.34 14.14 -31.59
C GLN A 83 -0.11 14.65 -31.44
N GLY A 84 -0.37 15.51 -30.44
CA GLY A 84 -1.70 16.07 -30.18
C GLY A 84 -2.68 15.12 -29.50
N THR A 85 -2.20 13.99 -28.96
CA THR A 85 -3.04 12.99 -28.28
C THR A 85 -2.82 13.01 -26.77
N GLU A 86 -3.90 13.17 -26.01
CA GLU A 86 -3.86 13.02 -24.55
C GLU A 86 -4.15 11.56 -24.17
N ILE A 87 -3.30 11.00 -23.30
CA ILE A 87 -3.44 9.63 -22.81
C ILE A 87 -3.43 9.60 -21.28
N GLU A 88 -4.12 8.60 -20.72
CA GLU A 88 -4.19 8.34 -19.29
C GLU A 88 -3.69 6.93 -18.99
N PHE A 89 -3.07 6.74 -17.83
CA PHE A 89 -2.62 5.44 -17.36
C PHE A 89 -3.54 4.90 -16.27
N PHE A 90 -4.01 3.68 -16.44
CA PHE A 90 -4.69 2.93 -15.39
C PHE A 90 -3.66 2.16 -14.58
N VAL A 91 -3.39 2.60 -13.35
CA VAL A 91 -2.39 2.00 -12.48
C VAL A 91 -3.07 1.33 -11.31
N LEU A 92 -2.83 0.03 -11.13
CA LEU A 92 -3.30 -0.69 -9.96
C LEU A 92 -2.48 -0.28 -8.73
N LYS A 93 -3.16 0.38 -7.77
CA LYS A 93 -2.66 0.60 -6.41
C LYS A 93 -3.44 -0.32 -5.47
N GLY A 94 -2.83 -1.46 -5.15
CA GLY A 94 -3.53 -2.49 -4.38
C GLY A 94 -4.65 -3.13 -5.18
N LEU A 95 -5.88 -3.06 -4.66
CA LEU A 95 -7.10 -3.53 -5.31
C LEU A 95 -7.86 -2.41 -6.04
N ARG A 96 -7.32 -1.19 -6.02
CA ARG A 96 -7.95 -0.03 -6.68
C ARG A 96 -7.19 0.30 -7.95
N GLU A 97 -7.95 0.54 -9.01
CA GLU A 97 -7.43 1.20 -10.21
C GLU A 97 -7.40 2.71 -9.98
N VAL A 98 -6.27 3.33 -10.28
CA VAL A 98 -6.07 4.77 -10.16
C VAL A 98 -5.67 5.31 -11.53
N VAL A 99 -6.44 6.29 -12.00
CA VAL A 99 -6.14 7.00 -13.24
C VAL A 99 -5.04 8.02 -13.01
N TYR A 100 -3.97 7.90 -13.79
CA TYR A 100 -2.80 8.75 -13.82
C TYR A 100 -2.79 9.59 -15.10
N THR A 101 -3.16 10.86 -14.95
CA THR A 101 -3.01 11.89 -15.98
C THR A 101 -1.57 12.40 -16.03
N LYS A 102 -1.20 13.13 -17.08
CA LYS A 102 0.09 13.85 -17.19
C LYS A 102 0.43 14.62 -15.92
N GLN A 103 -0.54 15.37 -15.39
CA GLN A 103 -0.33 16.20 -14.21
C GLN A 103 -0.06 15.36 -12.95
N LYS A 104 -0.75 14.23 -12.79
CA LYS A 104 -0.50 13.30 -11.67
C LYS A 104 0.87 12.64 -11.79
N ILE A 105 1.23 12.16 -12.99
CA ILE A 105 2.54 11.56 -13.26
C ILE A 105 3.66 12.56 -12.97
N LYS A 106 3.53 13.80 -13.46
CA LYS A 106 4.51 14.88 -13.22
C LYS A 106 4.70 15.19 -11.73
N LYS A 107 3.67 15.04 -10.90
CA LYS A 107 3.80 15.20 -9.44
C LYS A 107 4.62 14.08 -8.81
N GLU A 108 4.37 12.82 -9.20
CA GLU A 108 5.13 11.66 -8.70
C GLU A 108 6.59 11.67 -9.18
N CYS A 109 6.88 12.21 -10.37
CA CYS A 109 8.24 12.36 -10.90
C CYS A 109 9.09 13.43 -10.18
N ARG A 110 8.49 14.32 -9.39
CA ARG A 110 9.19 15.39 -8.65
C ARG A 110 9.54 15.01 -7.20
N CYS A 111 9.10 13.84 -6.75
CA CYS A 111 9.37 13.27 -5.42
C CYS A 111 10.50 12.24 -5.50
#